data_AF-A0A538AYT2-F1
#
_entry.id   AF-A0A538AYT2-F1
#
_cell.length_a   1.000
_cell.length_b   1.000
_cell.length_c   1.000
_cell.angle_alpha   90.00
_cell.angle_beta   90.00
_cell.angle_gamma   90.00
#
_symmetry.space_group_name_H-M   'P 1'
#
loop_
_entity.id
_entity.type
_entity.pdbx_description
1 polymer ?
#
loop_
_entity_poly.entity_id
_entity_poly.type
_entity_poly.pdbx_seq_one_letter_code
_entity_poly.pdbx_strand_id
1 'polypeptide(L)'
;MGEVLMGTPLREVIDLVGGGPRRGHRIKAVMPGVSSALLPEHLLDTPVSYEAMAAIGSGVGAGAFIVFDDTDDLAAIAAGVSRFLAIESCGQCTPCKRDGLALADLLGRVSRSEAPAHKLIQIRDLVNTVSDGARCYLGLQHEAVVGSILTGFGDEFQAHVDGSAPSVEPALITELVDLEGDEAVFNERHRSKQPDWTYNAEDSGKWPAERLDEHRAPQRLED
;
A
#
# COMPACT_ATOMS: atom_id res chain seq x y z
N MET A 1 -16.83 -5.55 -10.35
CA MET A 1 -16.06 -6.81 -10.55
C MET A 1 -16.46 -7.40 -11.90
N GLY A 2 -15.52 -7.92 -12.67
CA GLY A 2 -15.80 -8.50 -13.98
C GLY A 2 -14.67 -9.41 -14.45
N GLU A 3 -14.94 -10.23 -15.46
CA GLU A 3 -13.98 -11.13 -16.08
C GLU A 3 -13.49 -10.53 -17.41
N VAL A 4 -12.19 -10.61 -17.67
CA VAL A 4 -11.54 -10.13 -18.90
C VAL A 4 -10.56 -11.17 -19.40
N LEU A 5 -10.25 -11.13 -20.70
CA LEU A 5 -9.23 -12.02 -21.26
C LEU A 5 -7.84 -11.59 -20.74
N MET A 6 -7.06 -12.56 -20.27
CA MET A 6 -5.66 -12.33 -19.91
C MET A 6 -4.90 -11.77 -21.13
N GLY A 7 -4.08 -10.74 -20.91
CA GLY A 7 -3.36 -10.01 -21.96
C GLY A 7 -4.12 -8.80 -22.51
N THR A 8 -5.37 -8.57 -22.12
CA THR A 8 -6.07 -7.31 -22.42
C THR A 8 -5.27 -6.14 -21.80
N PRO A 9 -5.01 -5.03 -22.53
CA PRO A 9 -4.33 -3.87 -21.97
C PRO A 9 -5.03 -3.34 -20.71
N LEU A 10 -4.28 -2.94 -19.70
CA LEU A 10 -4.85 -2.50 -18.42
C LEU A 10 -5.84 -1.32 -18.57
N ARG A 11 -5.55 -0.39 -19.48
CA ARG A 11 -6.47 0.72 -19.83
C ARG A 11 -7.83 0.19 -20.31
N GLU A 12 -7.82 -0.79 -21.19
CA GLU A 12 -9.04 -1.41 -21.70
C GLU A 12 -9.77 -2.21 -20.61
N VAL A 13 -9.05 -2.88 -19.71
CA VAL A 13 -9.67 -3.53 -18.54
C VAL A 13 -10.41 -2.51 -17.66
N ILE A 14 -9.81 -1.34 -17.42
CA ILE A 14 -10.42 -0.27 -16.62
C ILE A 14 -11.66 0.29 -17.32
N ASP A 15 -11.62 0.46 -18.64
CA ASP A 15 -12.76 0.93 -19.41
C ASP A 15 -13.90 -0.10 -19.44
N LEU A 16 -13.59 -1.39 -19.65
CA LEU A 16 -14.57 -2.47 -19.75
C LEU A 16 -15.22 -2.85 -18.42
N VAL A 17 -14.45 -2.90 -17.33
CA VAL A 17 -14.90 -3.38 -16.02
C VAL A 17 -15.18 -2.24 -15.04
N GLY A 18 -14.35 -1.21 -15.06
CA GLY A 18 -14.42 -0.07 -14.14
C GLY A 18 -15.18 1.14 -14.67
N GLY A 19 -15.50 1.18 -15.97
CA GLY A 19 -16.19 2.31 -16.59
C GLY A 19 -15.31 3.54 -16.86
N GLY A 20 -13.98 3.40 -16.75
CA GLY A 20 -13.04 4.49 -16.92
C GLY A 20 -12.87 5.38 -15.68
N PRO A 21 -12.12 6.50 -15.79
CA PRO A 21 -11.96 7.46 -14.68
C PRO A 21 -13.26 8.22 -14.40
N ARG A 22 -13.34 8.88 -13.24
CA ARG A 22 -14.42 9.82 -12.92
C ARG A 22 -14.62 10.84 -14.03
N ARG A 23 -15.87 11.23 -14.31
CA ARG A 23 -16.20 12.14 -15.41
C ARG A 23 -15.39 13.43 -15.34
N GLY A 24 -14.64 13.72 -16.39
CA GLY A 24 -13.80 14.93 -16.50
C GLY A 24 -12.38 14.77 -15.98
N HIS A 25 -12.04 13.61 -15.44
CA HIS A 25 -10.72 13.30 -14.89
C HIS A 25 -9.97 12.32 -15.79
N ARG A 26 -8.66 12.23 -15.56
CA ARG A 26 -7.77 11.28 -16.24
C ARG A 26 -7.09 10.37 -15.24
N ILE A 27 -6.83 9.13 -15.63
CA ILE A 27 -6.12 8.17 -14.79
C ILE A 27 -4.68 8.66 -14.61
N LYS A 28 -4.29 8.90 -13.36
CA LYS A 28 -2.92 9.27 -12.97
C LYS A 28 -2.07 8.02 -12.77
N ALA A 29 -2.61 7.02 -12.07
CA ALA A 29 -1.92 5.79 -11.74
C ALA A 29 -2.87 4.65 -11.37
N VAL A 30 -2.37 3.41 -11.39
CA VAL A 30 -3.11 2.21 -11.02
C VAL A 30 -2.27 1.31 -10.11
N MET A 31 -2.85 0.85 -9.02
CA MET A 31 -2.20 -0.07 -8.07
C MET A 31 -2.80 -1.48 -8.19
N PRO A 32 -2.01 -2.50 -8.60
CA PRO A 32 -2.44 -3.90 -8.58
C PRO A 32 -2.52 -4.44 -7.15
N GLY A 33 -3.66 -4.21 -6.52
CA GLY A 33 -3.88 -4.44 -5.09
C GLY A 33 -2.88 -3.65 -4.26
N VAL A 34 -2.38 -4.25 -3.19
CA VAL A 34 -1.29 -3.70 -2.35
C VAL A 34 -0.03 -4.56 -2.46
N SER A 35 0.06 -5.37 -3.53
CA SER A 35 1.06 -6.43 -3.67
C SER A 35 2.19 -6.11 -4.64
N SER A 36 2.05 -5.06 -5.45
CA SER A 36 2.94 -4.81 -6.59
C SER A 36 3.10 -3.31 -6.83
N ALA A 37 4.21 -2.94 -7.48
CA ALA A 37 4.52 -1.56 -7.83
C ALA A 37 3.38 -0.87 -8.57
N LEU A 38 3.14 0.40 -8.26
CA LEU A 38 2.18 1.27 -8.91
C LEU A 38 2.54 1.48 -10.39
N LEU A 39 1.54 1.46 -11.26
CA LEU A 39 1.69 1.77 -12.69
C LEU A 39 1.26 3.22 -12.95
N PRO A 40 2.16 4.14 -13.32
CA PRO A 40 1.78 5.46 -13.83
C PRO A 40 1.04 5.36 -15.18
N GLU A 41 0.32 6.43 -15.55
CA GLU A 41 -0.53 6.51 -16.76
C GLU A 41 0.13 5.97 -18.05
N HIS A 42 1.42 6.22 -18.24
CA HIS A 42 2.15 5.83 -19.45
C HIS A 42 2.40 4.30 -19.56
N LEU A 43 2.14 3.53 -18.51
CA LEU A 43 2.25 2.06 -18.51
C LEU A 43 0.91 1.35 -18.67
N LEU A 44 -0.21 2.06 -18.77
CA LEU A 44 -1.54 1.43 -18.77
C LEU A 44 -1.88 0.67 -20.05
N ASP A 45 -1.09 0.83 -21.11
CA ASP A 45 -1.23 0.00 -22.32
C ASP A 45 -0.50 -1.35 -22.19
N THR A 46 0.08 -1.63 -21.01
CA THR A 46 0.69 -2.92 -20.70
C THR A 46 -0.39 -4.02 -20.66
N PRO A 47 -0.20 -5.13 -21.40
CA PRO A 47 -1.05 -6.30 -21.30
C PRO A 47 -1.15 -6.80 -19.85
N VAL A 48 -2.37 -7.04 -19.35
CA VAL A 48 -2.56 -7.69 -18.05
C VAL A 48 -2.21 -9.18 -18.19
N SER A 49 -0.91 -9.50 -18.10
CA SER A 49 -0.36 -10.85 -18.01
C SER A 49 0.80 -10.89 -17.02
N TYR A 50 1.13 -12.08 -16.51
CA TYR A 50 2.22 -12.22 -15.54
C TYR A 50 3.55 -11.74 -16.12
N GLU A 51 3.86 -12.09 -17.36
CA GLU A 51 5.13 -11.79 -18.01
C GLU A 51 5.24 -10.30 -18.35
N ALA A 52 4.18 -9.70 -18.91
CA ALA A 52 4.20 -8.30 -19.31
C ALA A 52 4.26 -7.36 -18.10
N MET A 53 3.49 -7.65 -17.04
CA MET A 53 3.52 -6.87 -15.81
C MET A 53 4.84 -7.01 -15.07
N ALA A 54 5.42 -8.22 -15.01
CA ALA A 54 6.73 -8.43 -14.41
C ALA A 54 7.84 -7.69 -15.17
N ALA A 55 7.76 -7.62 -16.51
CA ALA A 55 8.74 -6.92 -17.34
C ALA A 55 8.84 -5.42 -17.06
N ILE A 56 7.78 -4.80 -16.54
CA ILE A 56 7.77 -3.39 -16.11
C ILE A 56 7.98 -3.22 -14.60
N GLY A 57 8.37 -4.27 -13.88
CA GLY A 57 8.62 -4.22 -12.44
C GLY A 57 7.37 -4.22 -11.57
N SER A 58 6.20 -4.56 -12.12
CA SER A 58 4.94 -4.71 -11.37
C SER A 58 4.45 -6.16 -11.42
N GLY A 59 3.17 -6.39 -11.15
CA GLY A 59 2.54 -7.70 -11.14
C GLY A 59 1.03 -7.60 -11.25
N VAL A 60 0.39 -8.70 -11.66
CA VAL A 60 -1.08 -8.78 -11.75
C VAL A 60 -1.74 -8.83 -10.37
N GLY A 61 -1.01 -9.30 -9.35
CA GLY A 61 -1.55 -9.52 -8.01
C GLY A 61 -2.73 -10.48 -8.02
N ALA A 62 -3.79 -10.14 -7.27
CA ALA A 62 -5.05 -10.90 -7.25
C ALA A 62 -6.02 -10.50 -8.39
N GLY A 63 -5.58 -9.72 -9.38
CA GLY A 63 -6.46 -9.15 -10.41
C GLY A 63 -7.35 -8.01 -9.92
N ALA A 64 -7.07 -7.47 -8.73
CA ALA A 64 -7.72 -6.27 -8.21
C ALA A 64 -6.86 -5.05 -8.55
N PHE A 65 -7.46 -4.02 -9.14
CA PHE A 65 -6.79 -2.78 -9.50
C PHE A 65 -7.48 -1.59 -8.83
N ILE A 66 -6.71 -0.78 -8.12
CA ILE A 66 -7.16 0.47 -7.51
C ILE A 66 -6.71 1.59 -8.45
N VAL A 67 -7.68 2.33 -9.00
CA VAL A 67 -7.44 3.37 -10.00
C VAL A 67 -7.45 4.73 -9.31
N PHE A 68 -6.40 5.52 -9.56
CA PHE A 68 -6.26 6.88 -9.06
C PHE A 68 -6.29 7.86 -10.24
N ASP A 69 -7.03 8.96 -10.09
CA ASP A 69 -7.11 10.02 -11.07
C ASP A 69 -6.27 11.24 -10.70
N ASP A 70 -6.36 12.29 -11.50
CA ASP A 70 -5.58 13.52 -11.34
C ASP A 70 -5.92 14.34 -10.09
N THR A 71 -6.97 13.97 -9.35
CA THR A 71 -7.34 14.62 -8.08
C THR A 71 -6.79 13.91 -6.84
N ASP A 72 -6.34 12.66 -6.98
CA ASP A 72 -5.84 11.88 -5.85
C ASP A 72 -4.42 12.29 -5.48
N ASP A 73 -4.16 12.41 -4.17
CA ASP A 73 -2.84 12.74 -3.63
C ASP A 73 -2.04 11.45 -3.37
N LEU A 74 -0.98 11.21 -4.15
CA LEU A 74 -0.22 9.97 -4.07
C LEU A 74 0.72 9.93 -2.86
N ALA A 75 1.04 11.05 -2.22
CA ALA A 75 1.70 11.03 -0.92
C ALA A 75 0.73 10.53 0.17
N ALA A 76 -0.54 10.95 0.13
CA ALA A 76 -1.59 10.42 1.01
C ALA A 76 -1.94 8.95 0.71
N ILE A 77 -1.92 8.52 -0.56
CA ILE A 77 -2.04 7.09 -0.93
C ILE A 77 -0.87 6.29 -0.36
N ALA A 78 0.37 6.76 -0.52
CA ALA A 78 1.56 6.09 0.00
C ALA A 78 1.50 5.94 1.54
N ALA A 79 1.04 6.98 2.25
CA ALA A 79 0.80 6.92 3.68
C ALA A 79 -0.26 5.87 4.04
N GLY A 80 -1.37 5.82 3.30
CA GLY A 80 -2.46 4.86 3.49
C GLY A 80 -2.02 3.41 3.30
N VAL A 81 -1.38 3.09 2.18
CA VAL A 81 -0.93 1.72 1.89
C VAL A 81 0.21 1.28 2.80
N SER A 82 1.13 2.19 3.15
CA SER A 82 2.18 1.93 4.11
C SER A 82 1.60 1.59 5.49
N ARG A 83 0.58 2.34 5.93
CA ARG A 83 -0.13 2.04 7.18
C ARG A 83 -0.79 0.66 7.11
N PHE A 84 -1.50 0.34 6.01
CA PHE A 84 -2.12 -0.97 5.85
C PHE A 84 -1.10 -2.10 6.01
N LEU A 85 0.01 -2.06 5.25
CA LEU A 85 1.03 -3.12 5.29
C LEU A 85 1.73 -3.21 6.65
N ALA A 86 2.04 -2.08 7.29
CA ALA A 86 2.65 -2.07 8.62
C ALA A 86 1.73 -2.63 9.72
N ILE A 87 0.43 -2.36 9.63
CA ILE A 87 -0.57 -2.91 10.55
C ILE A 87 -0.75 -4.41 10.29
N GLU A 88 -0.89 -4.85 9.04
CA GLU A 88 -1.05 -6.26 8.67
C GLU A 88 0.23 -7.10 8.82
N SER A 89 1.38 -6.47 9.09
CA SER A 89 2.61 -7.19 9.41
C SER A 89 2.46 -8.00 10.71
N CYS A 90 2.76 -9.30 10.62
CA CYS A 90 2.66 -10.24 11.73
C CYS A 90 3.72 -10.03 12.82
N GLY A 91 4.81 -9.29 12.54
CA GLY A 91 5.87 -9.05 13.52
C GLY A 91 7.00 -10.09 13.58
N GLN A 92 6.98 -11.15 12.77
CA GLN A 92 8.05 -12.17 12.84
C GLN A 92 9.42 -11.67 12.35
N CYS A 93 9.43 -10.65 11.48
CA CYS A 93 10.65 -10.03 10.98
C CYS A 93 10.73 -8.61 11.55
N THR A 94 11.78 -8.32 12.32
CA THR A 94 11.95 -7.00 12.97
C THR A 94 11.87 -5.84 11.97
N PRO A 95 12.56 -5.85 10.80
CA PRO A 95 12.49 -4.72 9.87
C PRO A 95 11.08 -4.51 9.32
N CYS A 96 10.44 -5.57 8.81
CA CYS A 96 9.07 -5.54 8.30
C CYS A 96 8.06 -4.91 9.29
N LYS A 97 8.21 -5.12 10.60
CA LYS A 97 7.32 -4.52 11.59
C LYS A 97 7.77 -3.14 12.04
N ARG A 98 8.99 -3.03 12.57
CA ARG A 98 9.49 -1.79 13.17
C ARG A 98 9.70 -0.71 12.12
N ASP A 99 10.39 -1.04 11.04
CA ASP A 99 10.72 -0.08 10.00
C ASP A 99 9.45 0.24 9.19
N GLY A 100 8.57 -0.74 8.97
CA GLY A 100 7.25 -0.53 8.36
C GLY A 100 6.36 0.46 9.14
N LEU A 101 6.31 0.36 10.47
CA LEU A 101 5.57 1.30 11.32
C LEU A 101 6.19 2.71 11.30
N ALA A 102 7.52 2.80 11.37
CA ALA A 102 8.23 4.08 11.29
C ALA A 102 8.03 4.75 9.91
N LEU A 103 8.01 3.96 8.84
CA LEU A 103 7.75 4.42 7.48
C LEU A 103 6.32 4.95 7.35
N ALA A 104 5.33 4.21 7.86
CA ALA A 104 3.93 4.64 7.86
C ALA A 104 3.70 5.94 8.63
N ASP A 105 4.32 6.11 9.80
CA ASP A 105 4.25 7.36 10.59
C ASP A 105 4.83 8.55 9.81
N LEU A 106 6.04 8.40 9.27
CA LEU A 106 6.70 9.45 8.52
C LEU A 106 5.92 9.85 7.27
N LEU A 107 5.40 8.88 6.51
CA LEU A 107 4.58 9.17 5.34
C LEU A 107 3.28 9.89 5.71
N GLY A 108 2.64 9.52 6.82
CA GLY A 108 1.45 10.23 7.31
C GLY A 108 1.75 11.68 7.72
N ARG A 109 2.92 11.92 8.32
CA ARG A 109 3.37 13.29 8.62
C ARG A 109 3.72 14.07 7.35
N VAL A 110 4.25 13.42 6.31
CA VAL A 110 4.46 14.06 5.02
C VAL A 110 3.12 14.44 4.40
N SER A 111 2.13 13.54 4.31
CA SER A 111 0.84 13.88 3.69
C SER A 111 0.10 15.00 4.43
N ARG A 112 0.31 15.14 5.75
CA ARG A 112 -0.21 16.28 6.53
C ARG A 112 0.64 17.55 6.46
N SER A 113 1.71 17.57 5.66
CA SER A 113 2.67 18.69 5.58
C SER A 113 3.30 19.05 6.94
N GLU A 114 3.50 18.05 7.82
CA GLU A 114 4.05 18.16 9.18
C GLU A 114 5.52 17.69 9.26
N ALA A 115 6.07 17.21 8.15
CA ALA A 115 7.42 16.67 8.07
C ALA A 115 8.37 17.64 7.34
N PRO A 116 9.57 17.92 7.87
CA PRO A 116 10.58 18.71 7.15
C PRO A 116 11.23 17.90 6.02
N ALA A 117 11.72 18.57 4.98
CA ALA A 117 12.25 17.94 3.75
C ALA A 117 13.33 16.87 3.97
N HIS A 118 14.19 17.01 4.99
CA HIS A 118 15.21 16.00 5.29
C HIS A 118 14.63 14.62 5.65
N LYS A 119 13.34 14.53 6.01
CA LYS A 119 12.66 13.26 6.28
C LYS A 119 12.46 12.41 5.03
N LEU A 120 12.50 12.98 3.83
CA LEU A 120 12.44 12.20 2.59
C LEU A 120 13.65 11.26 2.42
N ILE A 121 14.81 11.61 2.99
CA ILE A 121 15.98 10.72 3.01
C ILE A 121 15.69 9.53 3.93
N GLN A 122 15.20 9.79 5.14
CA GLN A 122 14.86 8.75 6.10
C GLN A 122 13.76 7.81 5.56
N ILE A 123 12.77 8.34 4.84
CA ILE A 123 11.73 7.54 4.18
C ILE A 123 12.35 6.58 3.16
N ARG A 124 13.28 7.05 2.31
CA ARG A 124 13.97 6.19 1.34
C ARG A 124 14.81 5.11 2.03
N ASP A 125 15.50 5.45 3.11
CA ASP A 125 16.27 4.47 3.88
C ASP A 125 15.37 3.37 4.43
N LEU A 126 14.22 3.73 5.02
CA LEU A 126 13.27 2.76 5.55
C LEU A 126 12.63 1.88 4.47
N VAL A 127 12.35 2.43 3.28
CA VAL A 127 11.87 1.63 2.13
C VAL A 127 12.90 0.59 1.73
N ASN A 128 14.20 0.93 1.75
CA ASN A 128 15.27 -0.01 1.39
C ASN A 128 15.54 -1.07 2.46
N THR A 129 15.10 -0.89 3.71
CA THR A 129 15.36 -1.86 4.80
C THR A 129 14.11 -2.63 5.24
N VAL A 130 12.90 -2.21 4.87
CA VAL A 130 11.64 -2.84 5.36
C VAL A 130 11.52 -4.33 4.98
N SER A 131 12.18 -4.75 3.89
CA SER A 131 12.20 -6.12 3.42
C SER A 131 13.40 -6.94 3.91
N ASP A 132 14.31 -6.35 4.70
CA ASP A 132 15.51 -7.05 5.17
C ASP A 132 15.15 -8.28 6.02
N GLY A 133 15.69 -9.43 5.61
CA GLY A 133 15.42 -10.70 6.28
C GLY A 133 13.94 -11.13 6.22
N ALA A 134 13.18 -10.65 5.23
CA ALA A 134 11.77 -10.98 5.05
C ALA A 134 11.55 -12.50 4.98
N ARG A 135 10.66 -13.00 5.84
CA ARG A 135 10.24 -14.42 5.88
C ARG A 135 9.02 -14.71 5.01
N CYS A 136 8.26 -13.68 4.66
CA CYS A 136 7.13 -13.74 3.75
C CYS A 136 7.19 -12.55 2.79
N TYR A 137 6.29 -12.51 1.82
CA TYR A 137 6.34 -11.48 0.78
C TYR A 137 5.90 -10.08 1.25
N LEU A 138 5.31 -9.92 2.45
CA LEU A 138 4.76 -8.64 2.90
C LEU A 138 5.79 -7.50 2.97
N GLY A 139 7.00 -7.77 3.47
CA GLY A 139 8.06 -6.75 3.50
C GLY A 139 8.47 -6.29 2.09
N LEU A 140 8.55 -7.25 1.15
CA LEU A 140 8.85 -6.98 -0.26
C LEU A 140 7.71 -6.21 -0.96
N GLN A 141 6.45 -6.48 -0.58
CA GLN A 141 5.29 -5.71 -1.06
C GLN A 141 5.37 -4.24 -0.58
N HIS A 142 5.70 -4.04 0.69
CA HIS A 142 5.84 -2.70 1.26
C HIS A 142 6.93 -1.90 0.55
N GLU A 143 8.10 -2.49 0.35
CA GLU A 143 9.18 -1.90 -0.45
C GLU A 143 8.72 -1.56 -1.87
N ALA A 144 8.16 -2.52 -2.60
CA ALA A 144 7.81 -2.36 -4.01
C ALA A 144 6.72 -1.28 -4.22
N VAL A 145 5.65 -1.32 -3.42
CA VAL A 145 4.52 -0.39 -3.56
C VAL A 145 4.97 1.03 -3.19
N VAL A 146 5.49 1.24 -1.98
CA VAL A 146 5.86 2.59 -1.52
C VAL A 146 7.04 3.14 -2.32
N GLY A 147 8.03 2.31 -2.63
CA GLY A 147 9.17 2.70 -3.44
C GLY A 147 8.77 3.16 -4.84
N SER A 148 7.81 2.47 -5.47
CA SER A 148 7.29 2.87 -6.78
C SER A 148 6.56 4.21 -6.75
N ILE A 149 5.76 4.48 -5.72
CA ILE A 149 5.05 5.76 -5.57
C ILE A 149 6.05 6.90 -5.34
N LEU A 150 7.04 6.70 -4.46
CA LEU A 150 8.11 7.69 -4.21
C LEU A 150 8.93 7.99 -5.47
N THR A 151 9.20 6.98 -6.29
CA THR A 151 9.99 7.13 -7.51
C THR A 151 9.19 7.81 -8.62
N GLY A 152 7.93 7.40 -8.83
CA GLY A 152 7.08 7.94 -9.89
C GLY A 152 6.50 9.32 -9.60
N PHE A 153 6.32 9.66 -8.31
CA PHE A 153 5.56 10.84 -7.89
C PHE A 153 6.27 11.62 -6.78
N GLY A 154 7.60 11.59 -6.76
CA GLY A 154 8.44 12.28 -5.77
C GLY A 154 8.14 13.78 -5.59
N ASP A 155 7.66 14.44 -6.66
CA ASP A 155 7.28 15.85 -6.64
C ASP A 155 6.09 16.12 -5.71
N GLU A 156 5.15 15.19 -5.55
CA GLU A 156 4.02 15.35 -4.62
C GLU A 156 4.50 15.33 -3.16
N PHE A 157 5.44 14.42 -2.82
CA PHE A 157 6.09 14.42 -1.51
C PHE A 157 6.90 15.69 -1.27
N GLN A 158 7.59 16.18 -2.29
CA GLN A 158 8.35 17.43 -2.21
C GLN A 158 7.42 18.62 -1.96
N ALA A 159 6.27 18.68 -2.63
CA ALA A 159 5.28 19.74 -2.45
C ALA A 159 4.74 19.81 -1.01
N HIS A 160 4.51 18.67 -0.36
CA HIS A 160 4.12 18.66 1.05
C HIS A 160 5.20 19.19 1.99
N VAL A 161 6.46 18.74 1.83
CA VAL A 161 7.54 19.14 2.73
C VAL A 161 8.00 20.59 2.52
N ASP A 162 7.73 21.15 1.34
CA ASP A 162 7.96 22.57 1.03
C ASP A 162 6.75 23.46 1.40
N GLY A 163 5.62 22.85 1.81
CA GLY A 163 4.40 23.55 2.19
C GLY A 163 3.61 24.14 1.02
N SER A 164 3.83 23.65 -0.21
CA SER A 164 3.08 24.05 -1.40
C SER A 164 1.87 23.16 -1.69
N ALA A 165 1.80 21.97 -1.08
CA ALA A 165 0.62 21.10 -1.05
C ALA A 165 -0.17 21.27 0.26
N PRO A 166 -1.52 21.20 0.22
CA PRO A 166 -2.35 21.22 1.43
C PRO A 166 -2.13 19.98 2.29
N SER A 167 -2.48 20.06 3.57
CA SER A 167 -2.53 18.87 4.44
C SER A 167 -3.65 17.93 4.01
N VAL A 168 -3.33 16.65 3.83
CA VAL A 168 -4.26 15.58 3.46
C VAL A 168 -4.09 14.40 4.41
N GLU A 169 -5.21 13.88 4.92
CA GLU A 169 -5.20 12.67 5.75
C GLU A 169 -4.80 11.44 4.92
N PRO A 170 -4.04 10.48 5.49
CA PRO A 170 -3.72 9.23 4.81
C PRO A 170 -4.97 8.53 4.29
N ALA A 171 -4.90 8.05 3.05
CA ALA A 171 -6.02 7.34 2.44
C ALA A 171 -6.35 6.06 3.22
N LEU A 172 -7.65 5.73 3.30
CA LEU A 172 -8.05 4.44 3.86
C LEU A 172 -7.80 3.35 2.82
N ILE A 173 -6.74 2.59 3.01
CA ILE A 173 -6.51 1.33 2.28
C ILE A 173 -6.96 0.18 3.19
N THR A 174 -7.98 -0.55 2.76
CA THR A 174 -8.57 -1.62 3.55
C THR A 174 -9.31 -2.64 2.68
N GLU A 175 -9.91 -3.63 3.33
CA GLU A 175 -10.73 -4.67 2.73
C GLU A 175 -12.01 -4.06 2.13
N LEU A 176 -12.29 -4.46 0.88
CA LEU A 176 -13.61 -4.30 0.27
C LEU A 176 -14.55 -5.35 0.89
N VAL A 177 -15.63 -4.89 1.51
CA VAL A 177 -16.64 -5.73 2.16
C VAL A 177 -17.77 -6.06 1.20
N ASP A 178 -18.24 -5.08 0.44
CA ASP A 178 -19.35 -5.25 -0.51
C ASP A 178 -19.30 -4.21 -1.64
N LEU A 179 -20.14 -4.39 -2.66
CA LEU A 179 -20.40 -3.45 -3.74
C LEU A 179 -21.90 -3.15 -3.78
N GLU A 180 -22.29 -1.95 -3.38
CA GLU A 180 -23.68 -1.48 -3.38
C GLU A 180 -23.94 -0.61 -4.61
N GLY A 181 -24.35 -1.24 -5.72
CA GLY A 181 -24.47 -0.55 -7.00
C GLY A 181 -23.09 -0.16 -7.54
N ASP A 182 -22.87 1.14 -7.71
CA ASP A 182 -21.59 1.70 -8.18
C ASP A 182 -20.67 2.14 -7.02
N GLU A 183 -21.10 1.93 -5.77
CA GLU A 183 -20.35 2.33 -4.57
C GLU A 183 -19.64 1.14 -3.92
N ALA A 184 -18.37 1.34 -3.55
CA ALA A 184 -17.57 0.37 -2.84
C ALA A 184 -17.72 0.51 -1.33
N VAL A 185 -18.09 -0.57 -0.64
CA VAL A 185 -18.24 -0.60 0.83
C VAL A 185 -16.98 -1.16 1.45
N PHE A 186 -16.32 -0.36 2.30
CA PHE A 186 -15.03 -0.71 2.91
C PHE A 186 -15.15 -1.02 4.41
N ASN A 187 -14.20 -1.81 4.92
CA ASN A 187 -14.11 -2.11 6.35
C ASN A 187 -13.55 -0.92 7.16
N GLU A 188 -14.43 0.00 7.54
CA GLU A 188 -14.07 1.20 8.32
C GLU A 188 -13.39 0.91 9.67
N ARG A 189 -13.58 -0.30 10.24
CA ARG A 189 -12.91 -0.67 11.51
C ARG A 189 -11.39 -0.70 11.39
N HIS A 190 -10.85 -0.82 10.18
CA HIS A 190 -9.40 -0.84 9.96
C HIS A 190 -8.71 0.46 10.40
N ARG A 191 -9.42 1.59 10.39
CA ARG A 191 -8.91 2.88 10.88
C ARG A 191 -8.44 2.81 12.33
N SER A 192 -9.13 2.03 13.16
CA SER A 192 -8.81 1.87 14.58
C SER A 192 -8.02 0.58 14.88
N LYS A 193 -7.64 -0.19 13.85
CA LYS A 193 -6.82 -1.39 14.03
C LYS A 193 -5.41 -0.98 14.44
N GLN A 194 -4.95 -1.53 15.56
CA GLN A 194 -3.64 -1.27 16.15
C GLN A 194 -2.56 -2.19 15.59
N PRO A 195 -1.26 -1.86 15.74
CA PRO A 195 -0.15 -2.70 15.28
C PRO A 195 -0.14 -4.12 15.85
N ASP A 196 -0.76 -4.34 16.99
CA ASP A 196 -0.95 -5.65 17.63
C ASP A 196 -2.20 -6.41 17.19
N TRP A 197 -2.88 -5.93 16.13
CA TRP A 197 -4.15 -6.40 15.58
C TRP A 197 -5.37 -6.27 16.49
N THR A 198 -5.25 -5.54 17.59
CA THR A 198 -6.41 -5.19 18.41
C THR A 198 -7.15 -3.97 17.86
N TYR A 199 -8.31 -3.68 18.43
CA TYR A 199 -9.11 -2.49 18.14
C TYR A 199 -9.26 -1.62 19.40
N ASN A 200 -8.30 -1.75 20.32
CA ASN A 200 -8.29 -0.97 21.55
C ASN A 200 -7.84 0.47 21.26
N ALA A 201 -8.11 1.39 22.19
CA ALA A 201 -7.67 2.77 22.06
C ALA A 201 -6.13 2.89 22.06
N GLU A 202 -5.44 1.98 22.75
CA GLU A 202 -3.99 1.95 22.86
C GLU A 202 -3.44 0.61 22.34
N ASP A 203 -2.28 0.69 21.67
CA ASP A 203 -1.50 -0.49 21.29
C ASP A 203 -0.92 -1.17 22.55
N SER A 204 -1.00 -2.50 22.62
CA SER A 204 -0.42 -3.26 23.74
C SER A 204 1.10 -3.18 23.82
N GLY A 205 1.76 -2.70 22.77
CA GLY A 205 3.22 -2.64 22.65
C GLY A 205 3.86 -4.01 22.37
N LYS A 206 3.06 -5.06 22.23
CA LYS A 206 3.49 -6.39 21.78
C LYS A 206 3.12 -6.59 20.32
N TRP A 207 4.01 -7.19 19.55
CA TRP A 207 3.70 -7.54 18.17
C TRP A 207 2.76 -8.76 18.09
N PRO A 208 2.02 -8.93 16.99
CA PRO A 208 1.13 -10.09 16.84
C PRO A 208 1.85 -11.43 17.03
N ALA A 209 3.08 -11.57 16.51
CA ALA A 209 3.90 -12.76 16.69
C ALA A 209 4.24 -13.03 18.17
N GLU A 210 4.57 -11.99 18.95
CA GLU A 210 4.89 -12.13 20.38
C GLU A 210 3.66 -12.55 21.19
N ARG A 211 2.48 -12.07 20.82
CA ARG A 211 1.21 -12.42 21.48
C ARG A 211 0.77 -13.84 21.20
N LEU A 212 1.08 -14.38 20.02
CA LEU A 212 0.66 -15.71 19.59
C LEU A 212 1.70 -16.80 19.92
N ASP A 213 2.93 -16.44 20.28
CA ASP A 213 3.96 -17.37 20.71
C ASP A 213 3.63 -18.07 22.05
N GLU A 214 2.73 -17.52 22.88
CA GLU A 214 2.25 -18.17 24.11
C GLU A 214 1.52 -19.51 23.83
N HIS A 215 1.10 -19.77 22.59
CA HIS A 215 0.47 -21.03 22.17
C HIS A 215 1.44 -22.07 21.58
N ARG A 216 2.73 -21.73 21.41
CA ARG A 216 3.78 -22.72 21.11
C ARG A 216 4.24 -23.40 22.40
N ALA A 217 3.40 -24.28 22.95
CA ALA A 217 3.93 -25.29 23.86
C ALA A 217 5.03 -26.06 23.11
N PRO A 218 6.24 -26.25 23.68
CA PRO A 218 7.22 -27.11 23.06
C PRO A 218 6.62 -28.52 23.01
N GLN A 219 6.20 -28.96 21.83
CA GLN A 219 6.04 -30.37 21.57
C GLN A 219 7.44 -30.96 21.65
N ARG A 220 7.86 -31.35 22.85
CA ARG A 220 8.92 -32.33 23.00
C ARG A 220 8.44 -33.54 22.20
N LEU A 221 9.06 -33.75 21.04
CA LEU A 221 9.05 -35.06 20.42
C LEU A 221 9.72 -35.97 21.45
N GLU A 222 8.92 -36.77 22.14
CA GLU A 222 9.43 -37.83 23.00
C GLU A 222 10.12 -38.84 22.07
N ASP A 223 11.39 -39.15 22.39
CA ASP A 223 12.27 -40.04 21.65
C ASP A 223 11.75 -41.49 21.56
#